data_AF-A0A2D6XDK9-F1
#
_entry.id   AF-A0A2D6XDK9-F1
#
_cell.length_a   1.000
_cell.length_b   1.000
_cell.length_c   1.000
_cell.angle_alpha   90.00
_cell.angle_beta   90.00
_cell.angle_gamma   90.00
#
_symmetry.space_group_name_H-M   'P 1'
#
loop_
_entity.id
_entity.type
_entity.pdbx_description
1 polymer ?
#
loop_
_entity_poly.entity_id
_entity_poly.type
_entity_poly.pdbx_seq_one_letter_code
_entity_poly.pdbx_strand_id
1 'polypeptide(L)'
;QGEYNIMKMKLKNTPEQVELIKAMGSKSPEISRPATEAFAAFIGPVVRRVLDQANTAAYVYTDVEYDEDDNPSYPLDLFYDQNGKDPYTTIWSQQMAGGLPSSQISGNAELKIATYKLDSAISFLKKYARKSRLDVVSKGIERMANEILVKQDRNAWAVVLRGLAEAKGKWGTGSAGDNVVNNAVTGAVSLADLNSLLTKMKRINASYANGTPAAAYSKGITDLFVSPEVVANFRAISFTAYQDSAAAEQVGDGIKDEMWRAGGFGNIFGMNIVEMYEFGTAQKYNTLYDTWGTLAGTQEILVGIDRSTDAFVRPVARNAETGSTFTALPDDQYATRQDKVGFYGGLEEGRVLLDARAVVGLRKQLV
;
A
#
# COMPACT_ATOMS: atom_id res chain seq x y z
N GLN A 1 14.40 16.69 -7.20
CA GLN A 1 14.28 16.86 -5.73
C GLN A 1 12.80 17.09 -5.47
N GLY A 2 12.05 16.01 -5.18
CA GLY A 2 10.62 16.11 -4.90
C GLY A 2 10.44 16.65 -3.48
N GLU A 3 9.78 17.80 -3.36
CA GLU A 3 9.27 18.27 -2.08
C GLU A 3 8.17 17.30 -1.65
N TYR A 4 8.51 16.41 -0.72
CA TYR A 4 7.53 15.67 0.05
C TYR A 4 6.55 16.68 0.64
N ASN A 5 5.24 16.43 0.52
CA ASN A 5 4.22 17.31 1.05
C ASN A 5 4.37 17.39 2.58
N ILE A 6 5.03 18.43 3.09
CA ILE A 6 5.41 18.60 4.50
C ILE A 6 4.13 18.86 5.31
N MET A 7 3.57 17.82 5.93
CA MET A 7 2.36 17.92 6.74
C MET A 7 2.70 18.49 8.14
N LYS A 8 2.41 19.77 8.33
CA LYS A 8 2.79 20.53 9.53
C LYS A 8 2.04 20.06 10.78
N MET A 9 2.70 19.36 11.70
CA MET A 9 2.15 19.09 13.03
C MET A 9 2.30 20.34 13.92
N LYS A 10 1.18 20.86 14.44
CA LYS A 10 1.19 21.89 15.49
C LYS A 10 0.81 21.26 16.83
N LEU A 11 1.80 21.03 17.70
CA LEU A 11 1.52 20.75 19.11
C LEU A 11 0.89 22.00 19.75
N LYS A 12 -0.20 21.84 20.52
CA LYS A 12 -0.82 22.96 21.24
C LYS A 12 0.11 23.36 22.38
N ASN A 13 0.50 24.63 22.47
CA ASN A 13 1.36 25.14 23.54
C ASN A 13 0.61 25.21 24.87
N THR A 14 0.23 24.09 25.46
CA THR A 14 -0.30 24.10 26.83
C THR A 14 0.85 24.30 27.81
N PRO A 15 0.65 25.04 28.92
CA PRO A 15 1.70 25.28 29.92
C PRO A 15 2.35 23.98 30.42
N GLU A 16 1.57 22.91 30.57
CA GLU A 16 2.00 21.61 31.06
C GLU A 16 2.98 20.92 30.09
N GLN A 17 2.75 21.04 28.77
CA GLN A 17 3.64 20.48 27.75
C GLN A 17 4.97 21.22 27.67
N VAL A 18 4.95 22.54 27.91
CA VAL A 18 6.15 23.38 27.95
C VAL A 18 7.02 23.01 29.15
N GLU A 19 6.41 22.78 30.31
CA GLU A 19 7.10 22.33 31.52
C GLU A 19 7.65 20.91 31.38
N LEU A 20 6.87 20.00 30.80
CA LEU A 20 7.31 18.63 30.52
C LEU A 20 8.57 18.61 29.63
N ILE A 21 8.56 19.37 28.53
CA ILE A 21 9.72 19.45 27.62
C ILE A 21 10.92 20.14 28.28
N LYS A 22 10.69 21.10 29.19
CA LYS A 22 11.77 21.73 29.95
C LYS A 22 12.39 20.75 30.94
N ALA A 23 11.57 19.92 31.60
CA ALA A 23 12.00 18.89 32.54
C ALA A 23 12.85 17.81 31.85
N MET A 24 12.53 17.45 30.60
CA MET A 24 13.36 16.54 29.78
C MET A 24 14.78 17.07 29.55
N GLY A 25 14.95 18.38 29.44
CA GLY A 25 16.25 19.03 29.24
C GLY A 25 17.10 19.12 30.51
N SER A 26 16.58 18.66 31.66
CA SER A 26 17.25 18.72 32.96
C SER A 26 18.58 17.96 32.96
N LYS A 27 19.50 18.39 33.83
CA LYS A 27 20.77 17.68 34.07
C LYS A 27 20.60 16.50 35.03
N SER A 28 19.52 16.49 35.83
CA SER A 28 19.23 15.41 36.77
C SER A 28 18.51 14.27 36.05
N PRO A 29 19.07 13.04 36.05
CA PRO A 29 18.43 11.86 35.45
C PRO A 29 17.06 11.54 36.05
N GLU A 30 16.86 11.83 37.34
CA GLU A 30 15.62 11.56 38.07
C GLU A 30 14.44 12.42 37.58
N ILE A 31 14.74 13.59 37.01
CA ILE A 31 13.72 14.49 36.43
C ILE A 31 13.60 14.24 34.93
N SER A 32 14.73 14.02 34.24
CA SER A 32 14.73 13.90 32.78
C SER A 32 14.15 12.59 32.26
N ARG A 33 14.39 11.45 32.94
CA ARG A 33 13.88 10.13 32.52
C ARG A 33 12.35 10.06 32.54
N PRO A 34 11.66 10.28 33.67
CA PRO A 34 10.19 10.20 33.71
C PRO A 34 9.53 11.24 32.79
N ALA A 35 10.14 12.43 32.64
CA ALA A 35 9.63 13.43 31.70
C ALA A 35 9.74 12.98 30.24
N THR A 36 10.80 12.26 29.86
CA THR A 36 11.00 11.76 28.49
C THR A 36 10.07 10.59 28.20
N GLU A 37 9.85 9.70 29.16
CA GLU A 37 8.90 8.58 29.08
C GLU A 37 7.45 9.08 28.94
N ALA A 38 7.03 10.01 29.80
CA ALA A 38 5.69 10.60 29.74
C ALA A 38 5.45 11.33 28.41
N PHE A 39 6.48 12.01 27.88
CA PHE A 39 6.37 12.67 26.59
C PHE A 39 6.34 11.68 25.41
N ALA A 40 7.10 10.59 25.46
CA ALA A 40 7.06 9.53 24.45
C ALA A 40 5.66 8.87 24.37
N ALA A 41 5.07 8.56 25.52
CA ALA A 41 3.69 8.04 25.60
C ALA A 41 2.65 9.00 25.01
N PHE A 42 2.87 10.32 25.14
CA PHE A 42 1.99 11.33 24.54
C PHE A 42 2.12 11.42 23.00
N ILE A 43 3.32 11.25 22.45
CA ILE A 43 3.56 11.37 21.01
C ILE A 43 2.97 10.18 20.23
N GLY A 44 3.00 8.97 20.81
CA GLY A 44 2.59 7.74 20.12
C GLY A 44 1.23 7.84 19.40
N PRO A 45 0.14 8.20 20.10
CA PRO A 45 -1.18 8.37 19.49
C PRO A 45 -1.26 9.48 18.44
N VAL A 46 -0.44 10.53 18.57
CA VAL A 46 -0.42 11.67 17.65
C VAL A 46 0.24 11.28 16.33
N VAL A 47 1.37 10.57 16.40
CA VAL A 47 2.06 10.03 15.21
C VAL A 47 1.18 9.01 14.49
N ARG A 48 0.53 8.10 15.24
CA ARG A 48 -0.40 7.13 14.66
C ARG A 48 -1.49 7.80 13.83
N ARG A 49 -2.17 8.81 14.37
CA ARG A 49 -3.25 9.50 13.64
C ARG A 49 -2.75 10.16 12.35
N VAL A 50 -1.51 10.62 12.32
CA VAL A 50 -0.90 11.18 11.10
C VAL A 50 -0.52 10.09 10.12
N LEU A 51 -0.02 8.95 10.58
CA LEU A 51 0.23 7.79 9.71
C LEU A 51 -1.07 7.29 9.08
N ASP A 52 -2.15 7.17 9.85
CA ASP A 52 -3.45 6.69 9.36
C ASP A 52 -4.07 7.64 8.31
N GLN A 53 -3.88 8.96 8.46
CA GLN A 53 -4.42 9.94 7.52
C GLN A 53 -3.58 10.10 6.25
N ALA A 54 -2.26 9.89 6.33
CA ALA A 54 -1.34 10.19 5.24
C ALA A 54 -0.97 8.95 4.39
N ASN A 55 -1.25 7.74 4.88
CA ASN A 55 -0.86 6.51 4.19
C ASN A 55 -1.70 6.27 2.94
N THR A 56 -1.12 6.57 1.77
CA THR A 56 -1.77 6.34 0.47
C THR A 56 -1.94 4.85 0.18
N ALA A 57 -1.05 4.01 0.69
CA ALA A 57 -1.14 2.56 0.54
C ALA A 57 -2.22 1.90 1.41
N ALA A 58 -2.72 2.58 2.45
CA ALA A 58 -3.88 2.10 3.23
C ALA A 58 -5.14 1.98 2.37
N TYR A 59 -5.18 2.63 1.21
CA TYR A 59 -6.28 2.48 0.26
C TYR A 59 -6.33 1.08 -0.39
N VAL A 60 -5.17 0.46 -0.62
CA VAL A 60 -5.03 -0.82 -1.35
C VAL A 60 -5.16 -2.04 -0.42
N TYR A 61 -4.69 -1.92 0.82
CA TYR A 61 -4.58 -3.04 1.76
C TYR A 61 -5.75 -3.10 2.75
N THR A 62 -6.15 -4.31 3.13
CA THR A 62 -7.01 -4.55 4.28
C THR A 62 -6.19 -4.90 5.52
N ASP A 63 -6.52 -4.25 6.64
CA ASP A 63 -5.76 -4.41 7.88
C ASP A 63 -6.27 -5.61 8.67
N VAL A 64 -5.34 -6.47 9.09
CA VAL A 64 -5.60 -7.56 10.03
C VAL A 64 -4.73 -7.32 11.25
N GLU A 65 -5.35 -7.15 12.40
CA GLU A 65 -4.63 -6.91 13.64
C GLU A 65 -4.32 -8.25 14.32
N TYR A 66 -3.08 -8.41 14.77
CA TYR A 66 -2.64 -9.56 15.57
C TYR A 66 -1.88 -9.06 16.80
N ASP A 67 -1.71 -9.91 17.81
CA ASP A 67 -0.99 -9.55 19.03
C ASP A 67 0.53 -9.63 18.81
N GLU A 68 1.33 -8.75 19.43
CA GLU A 68 2.79 -8.68 19.25
C GLU A 68 3.51 -10.00 19.63
N ASP A 69 2.91 -10.80 20.51
CA ASP A 69 3.42 -12.11 20.94
C ASP A 69 2.93 -13.30 20.10
N ASP A 70 2.05 -13.07 19.12
CA ASP A 70 1.48 -14.12 18.26
C ASP A 70 2.06 -14.08 16.84
N ASN A 71 2.00 -15.20 16.13
CA ASN A 71 2.37 -15.27 14.72
C ASN A 71 1.14 -15.03 13.86
N PRO A 72 1.12 -14.00 12.99
CA PRO A 72 -0.02 -13.79 12.11
C PRO A 72 -0.13 -14.96 11.14
N SER A 73 -1.22 -15.72 11.26
CA SER A 73 -1.63 -16.73 10.31
C SER A 73 -2.86 -16.26 9.55
N TYR A 74 -2.85 -16.45 8.24
CA TYR A 74 -4.03 -16.23 7.41
C TYR A 74 -4.51 -17.58 6.89
N PRO A 75 -5.77 -17.97 7.14
CA PRO A 75 -6.32 -19.19 6.57
C PRO A 75 -6.42 -18.99 5.05
N LEU A 76 -5.62 -19.73 4.30
CA LEU A 76 -5.81 -19.77 2.86
C LEU A 76 -7.11 -20.53 2.58
N ASP A 77 -7.85 -20.09 1.56
CA ASP A 77 -9.07 -20.77 1.15
C ASP A 77 -8.76 -22.25 0.84
N LEU A 78 -9.33 -23.13 1.65
CA LEU A 78 -9.13 -24.59 1.62
C LEU A 78 -9.53 -25.22 0.29
N PHE A 79 -10.33 -24.52 -0.52
CA PHE A 79 -10.79 -24.99 -1.82
C PHE A 79 -9.98 -24.44 -3.00
N TYR A 80 -8.95 -23.63 -2.76
CA TYR A 80 -8.22 -22.95 -3.83
C TYR A 80 -7.35 -23.90 -4.67
N ASP A 81 -6.81 -24.97 -4.07
CA ASP A 81 -5.95 -25.97 -4.74
C ASP A 81 -6.64 -27.32 -5.00
N GLN A 82 -7.94 -27.46 -4.69
CA GLN A 82 -8.77 -28.58 -5.18
C GLN A 82 -9.25 -28.34 -6.63
N ASN A 83 -8.46 -27.60 -7.40
CA ASN A 83 -8.71 -27.33 -8.81
C ASN A 83 -8.20 -28.50 -9.68
N GLY A 84 -9.00 -29.57 -9.77
CA GLY A 84 -8.94 -30.52 -10.90
C GLY A 84 -8.41 -31.93 -10.63
N LYS A 85 -8.27 -32.36 -9.36
CA LYS A 85 -8.20 -33.78 -9.00
C LYS A 85 -9.29 -34.10 -7.99
N ASP A 86 -10.35 -34.72 -8.51
CA ASP A 86 -11.52 -35.27 -7.81
C ASP A 86 -12.45 -34.28 -7.07
N PRO A 87 -13.76 -34.22 -7.43
CA PRO A 87 -14.76 -33.46 -6.68
C PRO A 87 -15.17 -34.10 -5.33
N TYR A 88 -14.33 -34.98 -4.78
CA TYR A 88 -14.50 -35.59 -3.47
C TYR A 88 -13.15 -35.68 -2.74
N THR A 89 -12.89 -34.77 -1.81
CA THR A 89 -11.86 -35.06 -0.79
C THR A 89 -12.50 -35.91 0.29
N THR A 90 -12.32 -37.23 0.18
CA THR A 90 -12.69 -38.19 1.23
C THR A 90 -11.41 -38.86 1.75
N ILE A 91 -10.98 -38.49 2.95
CA ILE A 91 -10.04 -39.30 3.73
C ILE A 91 -10.87 -39.97 4.82
N TRP A 92 -11.00 -41.29 4.72
CA TRP A 92 -11.68 -42.09 5.72
C TRP A 92 -10.69 -42.38 6.84
N SER A 93 -10.94 -41.87 8.05
CA SER A 93 -10.21 -42.29 9.24
C SER A 93 -11.15 -43.02 10.20
N GLN A 94 -10.74 -44.22 10.62
CA GLN A 94 -11.44 -45.04 11.59
C GLN A 94 -10.61 -45.02 12.86
N GLN A 95 -11.07 -44.31 13.89
CA GLN A 95 -10.34 -44.20 15.17
C GLN A 95 -10.56 -45.45 16.07
N MET A 96 -11.48 -46.36 15.69
CA MET A 96 -11.67 -47.68 16.32
C MET A 96 -12.56 -48.59 15.44
N ALA A 97 -12.41 -49.92 15.53
CA ALA A 97 -13.12 -50.87 14.67
C ALA A 97 -14.65 -50.87 14.89
N GLY A 98 -15.43 -50.54 13.85
CA GLY A 98 -16.90 -50.74 13.82
C GLY A 98 -17.82 -49.53 13.95
N GLY A 99 -17.36 -48.28 13.74
CA GLY A 99 -18.20 -47.07 13.76
C GLY A 99 -18.54 -46.47 12.39
N LEU A 100 -19.71 -45.84 12.26
CA LEU A 100 -20.15 -45.09 11.05
C LEU A 100 -19.23 -43.87 10.80
N PRO A 101 -18.73 -43.65 9.58
CA PRO A 101 -17.82 -42.54 9.29
C PRO A 101 -18.54 -41.18 9.31
N SER A 102 -17.96 -40.19 9.99
CA SER A 102 -18.35 -38.78 9.93
C SER A 102 -17.15 -37.93 9.48
N SER A 103 -17.41 -36.93 8.65
CA SER A 103 -16.39 -36.05 8.07
C SER A 103 -15.98 -34.97 9.07
N GLN A 104 -14.71 -34.97 9.49
CA GLN A 104 -14.11 -33.84 10.19
C GLN A 104 -13.13 -33.14 9.24
N ILE A 105 -13.29 -31.83 9.08
CA ILE A 105 -12.44 -30.97 8.26
C ILE A 105 -11.19 -30.64 9.09
N SER A 106 -10.02 -31.11 8.65
CA SER A 106 -8.72 -30.67 9.17
C SER A 106 -8.21 -29.57 8.24
N GLY A 107 -8.29 -28.32 8.68
CA GLY A 107 -7.74 -27.17 7.97
C GLY A 107 -6.27 -27.02 8.29
N ASN A 108 -5.38 -27.30 7.34
CA ASN A 108 -3.94 -27.33 7.63
C ASN A 108 -3.07 -26.64 6.56
N ALA A 109 -3.61 -25.62 5.88
CA ALA A 109 -2.84 -24.71 5.02
C ALA A 109 -2.99 -23.28 5.53
N GLU A 110 -2.32 -22.97 6.63
CA GLU A 110 -2.19 -21.60 7.13
C GLU A 110 -0.95 -20.95 6.51
N LEU A 111 -1.11 -19.77 5.92
CA LEU A 111 0.04 -18.96 5.50
C LEU A 111 0.55 -18.21 6.72
N LYS A 112 1.73 -18.61 7.22
CA LYS A 112 2.46 -17.84 8.23
C LYS A 112 3.14 -16.66 7.56
N ILE A 113 2.87 -15.46 8.07
CA ILE A 113 3.42 -14.23 7.52
C ILE A 113 4.54 -13.74 8.43
N ALA A 114 5.69 -13.41 7.85
CA ALA A 114 6.76 -12.73 8.57
C ALA A 114 6.49 -11.22 8.56
N THR A 115 6.52 -10.61 9.73
CA THR A 115 6.37 -9.17 9.95
C THR A 115 7.73 -8.52 10.22
N TYR A 116 7.81 -7.21 10.03
CA TYR A 116 9.03 -6.44 10.22
C TYR A 116 8.76 -5.13 10.95
N LYS A 117 9.75 -4.67 11.73
CA LYS A 117 9.68 -3.40 12.45
C LYS A 117 10.14 -2.24 11.57
N LEU A 118 9.30 -1.20 11.48
CA LEU A 118 9.59 0.05 10.81
C LEU A 118 9.91 1.11 11.87
N ASP A 119 11.19 1.26 12.16
CA ASP A 119 11.66 2.18 13.19
C ASP A 119 12.21 3.48 12.59
N SER A 120 12.05 4.55 13.35
CA SER A 120 12.74 5.82 13.14
C SER A 120 13.12 6.42 14.49
N ALA A 121 14.28 7.08 14.52
CA ALA A 121 14.77 7.75 15.72
C ALA A 121 15.11 9.22 15.42
N ILE A 122 14.87 10.08 16.41
CA ILE A 122 15.22 11.48 16.36
C ILE A 122 15.94 11.88 17.65
N SER A 123 17.01 12.66 17.52
CA SER A 123 17.69 13.24 18.67
C SER A 123 17.93 14.73 18.48
N PHE A 124 17.81 15.49 19.56
CA PHE A 124 18.08 16.92 19.60
C PHE A 124 18.88 17.28 20.86
N LEU A 125 19.56 18.42 20.81
CA LEU A 125 20.39 18.87 21.94
C LEU A 125 19.50 19.27 23.13
N LYS A 126 19.88 18.85 24.35
CA LYS A 126 19.21 19.23 25.62
C LYS A 126 19.03 20.74 25.77
N LYS A 127 19.93 21.54 25.20
CA LYS A 127 19.82 23.02 25.17
C LYS A 127 18.52 23.52 24.51
N TYR A 128 17.98 22.80 23.53
CA TYR A 128 16.73 23.15 22.85
C TYR A 128 15.51 22.81 23.72
N ALA A 129 15.56 21.68 24.44
CA ALA A 129 14.57 21.31 25.44
C ALA A 129 14.54 22.29 26.62
N ARG A 130 15.71 22.66 27.17
CA ARG A 130 15.83 23.65 28.27
C ARG A 130 15.29 25.04 27.90
N LYS A 131 15.38 25.41 26.62
CA LYS A 131 14.84 26.67 26.07
C LYS A 131 13.37 26.54 25.63
N SER A 132 12.73 25.40 25.87
CA SER A 132 11.37 25.09 25.47
C SER A 132 11.08 25.41 23.99
N ARG A 133 12.04 25.11 23.09
CA ARG A 133 11.85 25.31 21.64
C ARG A 133 10.97 24.23 21.05
N LEU A 134 9.66 24.38 21.24
CA LEU A 134 8.64 23.45 20.73
C LEU A 134 8.71 23.27 19.21
N ASP A 135 9.11 24.29 18.46
CA ASP A 135 9.28 24.21 17.00
C ASP A 135 10.33 23.17 16.59
N VAL A 136 11.45 23.07 17.32
CA VAL A 136 12.53 22.11 16.99
C VAL A 136 12.09 20.67 17.32
N VAL A 137 11.40 20.50 18.45
CA VAL A 137 10.88 19.19 18.87
C VAL A 137 9.76 18.72 17.94
N SER A 138 8.83 19.61 17.58
CA SER A 138 7.72 19.32 16.67
C SER A 138 8.22 18.95 15.27
N LYS A 139 9.15 19.72 14.71
CA LYS A 139 9.79 19.39 13.41
C LYS A 139 10.55 18.07 13.45
N GLY A 140 11.16 17.73 14.59
CA GLY A 140 11.85 16.46 14.78
C GLY A 140 10.88 15.27 14.75
N ILE A 141 9.75 15.38 15.45
CA ILE A 141 8.68 14.37 15.46
C ILE A 141 8.04 14.25 14.08
N GLU A 142 7.78 15.37 13.41
CA GLU A 142 7.23 15.41 12.05
C GLU A 142 8.15 14.70 11.05
N ARG A 143 9.46 14.94 11.12
CA ARG A 143 10.44 14.22 10.30
C ARG A 143 10.44 12.72 10.58
N MET A 144 10.36 12.32 11.85
CA MET A 144 10.30 10.91 12.25
C MET A 144 9.05 10.22 11.71
N ALA A 145 7.88 10.85 11.84
CA ALA A 145 6.62 10.34 11.30
C ALA A 145 6.67 10.21 9.77
N ASN A 146 7.21 11.23 9.08
CA ASN A 146 7.36 11.21 7.62
C ASN A 146 8.34 10.13 7.15
N GLU A 147 9.42 9.88 7.89
CA GLU A 147 10.36 8.81 7.54
C GLU A 147 9.70 7.43 7.61
N ILE A 148 8.89 7.17 8.65
CA ILE A 148 8.11 5.93 8.78
C ILE A 148 7.09 5.84 7.65
N LEU A 149 6.37 6.92 7.35
CA LEU A 149 5.39 6.96 6.25
C LEU A 149 6.03 6.62 4.90
N VAL A 150 7.18 7.21 4.58
CA VAL A 150 7.89 6.96 3.31
C VAL A 150 8.35 5.49 3.21
N LYS A 151 8.76 4.88 4.33
CA LYS A 151 9.11 3.45 4.40
C LYS A 151 7.88 2.56 4.21
N GLN A 152 6.76 2.87 4.88
CA GLN A 152 5.49 2.16 4.72
C GLN A 152 5.00 2.19 3.27
N ASP A 153 4.91 3.38 2.66
CA ASP A 153 4.45 3.51 1.28
C ASP A 153 5.38 2.80 0.29
N ARG A 154 6.70 2.84 0.51
CA ARG A 154 7.64 2.12 -0.34
C ARG A 154 7.44 0.60 -0.25
N ASN A 155 7.31 0.05 0.95
CA ASN A 155 7.19 -1.39 1.16
C ASN A 155 5.84 -1.92 0.67
N ALA A 156 4.77 -1.16 0.87
CA ALA A 156 3.46 -1.53 0.37
C ALA A 156 3.44 -1.60 -1.18
N TRP A 157 3.91 -0.55 -1.85
CA TRP A 157 3.98 -0.56 -3.32
C TRP A 157 4.99 -1.55 -3.87
N ALA A 158 6.07 -1.87 -3.14
CA ALA A 158 7.01 -2.92 -3.55
C ALA A 158 6.32 -4.28 -3.72
N VAL A 159 5.42 -4.66 -2.81
CA VAL A 159 4.70 -5.93 -2.89
C VAL A 159 3.71 -5.94 -4.05
N VAL A 160 2.97 -4.84 -4.27
CA VAL A 160 2.05 -4.70 -5.41
C VAL A 160 2.80 -4.83 -6.74
N LEU A 161 3.87 -4.05 -6.91
CA LEU A 161 4.64 -3.99 -8.16
C LEU A 161 5.41 -5.28 -8.43
N ARG A 162 5.96 -5.91 -7.40
CA ARG A 162 6.60 -7.21 -7.53
C ARG A 162 5.58 -8.29 -7.91
N GLY A 163 4.42 -8.29 -7.26
CA GLY A 163 3.30 -9.17 -7.60
C GLY A 163 2.89 -9.03 -9.06
N LEU A 164 2.80 -7.80 -9.55
CA LEU A 164 2.51 -7.51 -10.95
C LEU A 164 3.60 -8.00 -11.91
N ALA A 165 4.88 -7.77 -11.59
CA ALA A 165 6.01 -8.17 -12.42
C ALA A 165 6.22 -9.69 -12.48
N GLU A 166 6.01 -10.40 -11.37
CA GLU A 166 6.18 -11.85 -11.28
C GLU A 166 4.92 -12.65 -11.63
N ALA A 167 3.76 -11.99 -11.78
CA ALA A 167 2.50 -12.66 -12.07
C ALA A 167 2.59 -13.51 -13.34
N LYS A 168 2.13 -14.77 -13.23
CA LYS A 168 2.02 -15.74 -14.31
C LYS A 168 0.56 -16.04 -14.56
N GLY A 169 0.09 -15.70 -15.75
CA GLY A 169 -1.31 -15.84 -16.12
C GLY A 169 -1.49 -17.06 -17.02
N LYS A 170 -2.51 -17.86 -16.75
CA LYS A 170 -2.93 -18.93 -17.68
C LYS A 170 -3.23 -18.40 -19.09
N TRP A 171 -3.69 -17.15 -19.17
CA TRP A 171 -4.07 -16.44 -20.41
C TRP A 171 -2.95 -15.50 -20.89
N GLY A 172 -1.72 -16.01 -20.92
CA GLY A 172 -0.50 -15.30 -21.33
C GLY A 172 0.53 -16.27 -21.87
N THR A 173 1.82 -15.95 -21.73
CA THR A 173 2.92 -16.83 -22.13
C THR A 173 3.29 -17.86 -21.04
N GLY A 174 2.61 -17.84 -19.89
CA GLY A 174 2.96 -18.65 -18.72
C GLY A 174 4.25 -18.16 -18.04
N SER A 175 4.70 -16.96 -18.38
CA SER A 175 5.95 -16.35 -17.92
C SER A 175 5.67 -15.16 -17.01
N ALA A 176 6.70 -14.70 -16.30
CA ALA A 176 6.59 -13.50 -15.47
C ALA A 176 6.16 -12.29 -16.31
N GLY A 177 5.27 -11.47 -15.77
CA GLY A 177 4.76 -10.25 -16.41
C GLY A 177 3.52 -10.48 -17.28
N ASP A 178 2.88 -11.64 -17.17
CA ASP A 178 1.69 -11.97 -17.96
C ASP A 178 0.51 -11.06 -17.65
N ASN A 179 0.42 -10.49 -16.44
CA ASN A 179 -0.64 -9.56 -16.06
C ASN A 179 -0.45 -8.15 -16.63
N VAL A 180 0.57 -7.94 -17.45
CA VAL A 180 0.90 -6.64 -18.02
C VAL A 180 0.62 -6.62 -19.52
N VAL A 181 -0.24 -5.68 -19.94
CA VAL A 181 -0.49 -5.38 -21.35
C VAL A 181 0.40 -4.23 -21.82
N ASN A 182 0.71 -4.18 -23.11
CA ASN A 182 1.47 -3.08 -23.70
C ASN A 182 0.53 -2.13 -24.43
N ASN A 183 0.88 -0.85 -24.48
CA ASN A 183 0.17 0.15 -25.27
C ASN A 183 0.18 -0.23 -26.75
N ALA A 184 -0.96 -0.10 -27.42
CA ALA A 184 -1.15 -0.44 -28.82
C ALA A 184 -0.43 0.54 -29.76
N VAL A 185 -0.34 1.81 -29.38
CA VAL A 185 0.34 2.88 -30.14
C VAL A 185 1.35 3.57 -29.23
N THR A 186 2.48 4.03 -29.77
CA THR A 186 3.44 4.82 -28.99
C THR A 186 2.85 6.19 -28.63
N GLY A 187 3.05 6.64 -27.40
CA GLY A 187 2.61 7.95 -26.90
C GLY A 187 1.35 7.88 -26.04
N ALA A 188 0.20 8.23 -26.60
CA ALA A 188 -1.04 8.38 -25.84
C ALA A 188 -1.63 7.02 -25.41
N VAL A 189 -2.19 6.97 -24.20
CA VAL A 189 -2.99 5.81 -23.77
C VAL A 189 -4.36 5.93 -24.42
N SER A 190 -4.74 4.95 -25.23
CA SER A 190 -6.03 4.92 -25.92
C SER A 190 -7.07 4.12 -25.13
N LEU A 191 -8.37 4.31 -25.40
CA LEU A 191 -9.39 3.43 -24.80
C LEU A 191 -9.28 1.97 -25.31
N ALA A 192 -8.57 1.71 -26.42
CA ALA A 192 -8.29 0.32 -26.83
C ALA A 192 -7.33 -0.37 -25.85
N ASP A 193 -6.39 0.39 -25.29
CA ASP A 193 -5.47 -0.08 -24.24
C ASP A 193 -6.24 -0.36 -22.94
N LEU A 194 -7.16 0.54 -22.57
CA LEU A 194 -8.03 0.33 -21.41
C LEU A 194 -8.97 -0.88 -21.58
N ASN A 195 -9.53 -1.07 -22.78
CA ASN A 195 -10.33 -2.25 -23.10
C ASN A 195 -9.51 -3.55 -23.04
N SER A 196 -8.26 -3.50 -23.51
CA SER A 196 -7.33 -4.63 -23.42
C SER A 196 -7.00 -4.96 -21.97
N LEU A 197 -6.79 -3.94 -21.14
CA LEU A 197 -6.55 -4.07 -19.70
C LEU A 197 -7.76 -4.69 -18.98
N LEU A 198 -8.97 -4.19 -19.22
CA LEU A 198 -10.22 -4.72 -18.66
C LEU A 198 -10.50 -6.16 -19.12
N THR A 199 -10.26 -6.45 -20.40
CA THR A 199 -10.40 -7.81 -20.93
C THR A 199 -9.40 -8.75 -20.26
N LYS A 200 -8.15 -8.31 -20.08
CA LYS A 200 -7.11 -9.08 -19.41
C LYS A 200 -7.51 -9.42 -17.98
N MET A 201 -7.96 -8.43 -17.21
CA MET A 201 -8.42 -8.64 -15.83
C MET A 201 -9.54 -9.68 -15.75
N LYS A 202 -10.55 -9.58 -16.61
CA LYS A 202 -11.67 -10.55 -16.67
C LYS A 202 -11.22 -11.95 -17.07
N ARG A 203 -10.21 -12.09 -17.94
CA ARG A 203 -9.67 -13.38 -18.36
C ARG A 203 -8.82 -14.04 -17.28
N ILE A 204 -8.02 -13.25 -16.55
CA ILE A 204 -7.20 -13.76 -15.44
C ILE A 204 -8.09 -14.37 -14.34
N ASN A 205 -9.27 -13.80 -14.10
CA ASN A 205 -10.22 -14.28 -13.10
C ASN A 205 -11.09 -15.47 -13.54
N ALA A 206 -10.85 -16.07 -14.72
CA ALA A 206 -11.64 -17.20 -15.23
C ALA A 206 -11.79 -18.35 -14.21
N SER A 207 -12.95 -19.01 -14.22
CA SER A 207 -13.23 -20.17 -13.37
C SER A 207 -12.29 -21.35 -13.69
N TYR A 208 -12.14 -22.27 -12.75
CA TYR A 208 -11.34 -23.49 -12.86
C TYR A 208 -11.64 -24.30 -14.14
N ALA A 209 -12.92 -24.34 -14.55
CA ALA A 209 -13.38 -25.03 -15.75
C ALA A 209 -13.13 -24.25 -17.06
N ASN A 210 -12.34 -23.17 -17.02
CA ASN A 210 -12.20 -22.18 -18.10
C ASN A 210 -13.51 -21.50 -18.50
N GLY A 211 -14.50 -21.49 -17.61
CA GLY A 211 -15.78 -20.83 -17.79
C GLY A 211 -15.85 -19.45 -17.12
N THR A 212 -17.05 -18.87 -17.12
CA THR A 212 -17.34 -17.62 -16.40
C THR A 212 -17.00 -17.77 -14.90
N PRO A 213 -16.29 -16.81 -14.28
CA PRO A 213 -15.95 -16.86 -12.86
C PRO A 213 -17.22 -17.03 -12.00
N ALA A 214 -17.16 -17.88 -10.96
CA ALA A 214 -18.27 -18.09 -10.03
C ALA A 214 -18.47 -16.90 -9.07
N ALA A 215 -17.41 -16.11 -8.85
CA ALA A 215 -17.50 -14.85 -8.14
C ALA A 215 -18.21 -13.81 -9.03
N ALA A 216 -19.51 -13.65 -8.84
CA ALA A 216 -20.32 -12.63 -9.51
C ALA A 216 -19.83 -11.17 -9.26
N TYR A 217 -18.88 -10.98 -8.33
CA TYR A 217 -18.43 -9.69 -7.83
C TYR A 217 -17.09 -9.19 -8.36
N SER A 218 -16.21 -10.05 -8.91
CA SER A 218 -14.99 -9.55 -9.57
C SER A 218 -15.37 -8.97 -10.93
N LYS A 219 -15.82 -7.71 -10.91
CA LYS A 219 -16.29 -6.97 -12.09
C LYS A 219 -15.15 -6.49 -12.99
N GLY A 220 -13.91 -6.71 -12.58
CA GLY A 220 -12.71 -6.24 -13.25
C GLY A 220 -11.97 -5.26 -12.36
N ILE A 221 -11.42 -4.22 -12.96
CA ILE A 221 -10.58 -3.23 -12.26
C ILE A 221 -11.50 -2.26 -11.52
N THR A 222 -11.25 -2.01 -10.23
CA THR A 222 -11.98 -0.99 -9.45
C THR A 222 -11.25 0.34 -9.47
N ASP A 223 -9.93 0.30 -9.39
CA ASP A 223 -9.07 1.48 -9.25
C ASP A 223 -7.88 1.37 -10.20
N LEU A 224 -7.57 2.48 -10.87
CA LEU A 224 -6.45 2.63 -11.78
C LEU A 224 -5.51 3.72 -11.25
N PHE A 225 -4.29 3.32 -10.90
CA PHE A 225 -3.22 4.20 -10.45
C PHE A 225 -2.37 4.63 -11.63
N VAL A 226 -2.27 5.94 -11.83
CA VAL A 226 -1.68 6.54 -13.02
C VAL A 226 -0.82 7.76 -12.69
N SER A 227 0.07 8.12 -13.60
CA SER A 227 0.83 9.36 -13.54
C SER A 227 0.01 10.56 -14.03
N PRO A 228 0.35 11.79 -13.61
CA PRO A 228 -0.26 13.02 -14.12
C PRO A 228 -0.24 13.13 -15.66
N GLU A 229 0.80 12.57 -16.29
CA GLU A 229 0.98 12.55 -17.74
C GLU A 229 -0.09 11.67 -18.44
N VAL A 230 -0.53 10.58 -17.80
CA VAL A 230 -1.63 9.77 -18.32
C VAL A 230 -2.98 10.47 -18.09
N VAL A 231 -3.16 11.18 -16.99
CA VAL A 231 -4.38 12.00 -16.78
C VAL A 231 -4.49 13.09 -17.84
N ALA A 232 -3.37 13.69 -18.26
CA ALA A 232 -3.34 14.59 -19.40
C ALA A 232 -3.79 13.90 -20.71
N ASN A 233 -3.37 12.66 -20.95
CA ASN A 233 -3.84 11.88 -22.10
C ASN A 233 -5.36 11.61 -22.04
N PHE A 234 -5.90 11.32 -20.86
CA PHE A 234 -7.35 11.15 -20.73
C PHE A 234 -8.10 12.46 -20.97
N ARG A 235 -7.58 13.61 -20.54
CA ARG A 235 -8.15 14.91 -20.89
C ARG A 235 -8.11 15.19 -22.38
N ALA A 236 -7.07 14.74 -23.08
CA ALA A 236 -6.91 14.91 -24.52
C ALA A 236 -8.01 14.26 -25.36
N ILE A 237 -8.73 13.28 -24.80
CA ILE A 237 -9.89 12.62 -25.42
C ILE A 237 -11.02 13.62 -25.72
N SER A 238 -11.13 14.73 -24.96
CA SER A 238 -12.18 15.74 -25.18
C SER A 238 -12.01 16.51 -26.49
N PHE A 239 -10.77 16.64 -27.00
CA PHE A 239 -10.47 17.46 -28.17
C PHE A 239 -9.73 16.72 -29.29
N THR A 240 -9.34 15.45 -29.08
CA THR A 240 -8.66 14.62 -30.08
C THR A 240 -9.59 13.51 -30.57
N ALA A 241 -9.53 13.19 -31.86
CA ALA A 241 -10.28 12.07 -32.42
C ALA A 241 -9.84 10.74 -31.77
N TYR A 242 -10.80 9.88 -31.50
CA TYR A 242 -10.58 8.63 -30.79
C TYR A 242 -10.15 7.54 -31.79
N GLN A 243 -8.83 7.31 -31.92
CA GLN A 243 -8.10 6.29 -32.72
C GLN A 243 -7.38 6.78 -34.00
N ASP A 244 -6.45 5.94 -34.47
CA ASP A 244 -5.46 6.03 -35.57
C ASP A 244 -6.04 6.23 -36.99
N SER A 245 -7.18 6.90 -37.11
CA SER A 245 -7.67 7.39 -38.39
C SER A 245 -8.34 8.73 -38.19
N ALA A 246 -7.94 9.72 -38.99
CA ALA A 246 -8.43 11.10 -38.93
C ALA A 246 -9.94 11.27 -39.16
N ALA A 247 -10.69 10.17 -39.30
CA ALA A 247 -12.13 10.11 -39.53
C ALA A 247 -12.94 9.60 -38.32
N ALA A 248 -12.32 9.29 -37.18
CA ALA A 248 -13.03 8.76 -36.03
C ALA A 248 -13.88 9.82 -35.31
N GLU A 249 -15.12 9.46 -34.95
CA GLU A 249 -16.02 10.29 -34.15
C GLU A 249 -15.42 10.58 -32.77
N GLN A 250 -15.43 11.86 -32.40
CA GLN A 250 -15.09 12.29 -31.05
C GLN A 250 -16.17 11.82 -30.07
N VAL A 251 -15.80 11.73 -28.78
CA VAL A 251 -16.78 11.41 -27.74
C VAL A 251 -17.95 12.42 -27.76
N GLY A 252 -19.14 11.94 -27.41
CA GLY A 252 -20.34 12.76 -27.40
C GLY A 252 -20.20 14.01 -26.53
N ASP A 253 -20.94 15.06 -26.88
CA ASP A 253 -20.81 16.41 -26.30
C ASP A 253 -21.03 16.43 -24.78
N GLY A 254 -21.91 15.56 -24.26
CA GLY A 254 -22.12 15.43 -22.81
C GLY A 254 -20.89 14.96 -22.04
N ILE A 255 -20.06 14.08 -22.62
CA ILE A 255 -18.82 13.63 -21.97
C ILE A 255 -17.77 14.74 -22.01
N LYS A 256 -17.72 15.51 -23.11
CA LYS A 256 -16.81 16.66 -23.23
C LYS A 256 -17.14 17.75 -22.20
N ASP A 257 -18.42 18.05 -22.02
CA ASP A 257 -18.88 19.04 -21.04
C ASP A 257 -18.60 18.61 -19.59
N GLU A 258 -18.80 17.33 -19.26
CA GLU A 258 -18.46 16.80 -17.93
C GLU A 258 -16.95 16.86 -17.68
N MET A 259 -16.13 16.42 -18.64
CA MET A 259 -14.67 16.50 -18.56
C MET A 259 -14.16 17.93 -18.38
N TRP A 260 -14.76 18.89 -19.08
CA TRP A 260 -14.37 20.30 -18.98
C TRP A 260 -14.71 20.90 -17.62
N ARG A 261 -15.86 20.52 -17.03
CA ARG A 261 -16.29 21.01 -15.71
C ARG A 261 -15.54 20.36 -14.55
N ALA A 262 -15.22 19.07 -14.66
CA ALA A 262 -14.55 18.30 -13.61
C ALA A 262 -13.02 18.46 -13.61
N GLY A 263 -12.43 19.09 -14.65
CA GLY A 263 -10.99 19.26 -14.78
C GLY A 263 -10.24 17.97 -15.12
N GLY A 264 -10.95 16.92 -15.57
CA GLY A 264 -10.43 15.58 -15.83
C GLY A 264 -11.46 14.49 -15.53
N PHE A 265 -11.04 13.23 -15.63
CA PHE A 265 -11.85 12.08 -15.21
C PHE A 265 -11.51 11.71 -13.75
N GLY A 266 -12.51 11.68 -12.88
CA GLY A 266 -12.41 10.96 -11.60
C GLY A 266 -12.71 9.46 -11.76
N ASN A 267 -13.44 9.09 -12.82
CA ASN A 267 -13.78 7.72 -13.15
C ASN A 267 -13.80 7.54 -14.68
N ILE A 268 -13.30 6.40 -15.18
CA ILE A 268 -13.43 6.00 -16.59
C ILE A 268 -13.79 4.52 -16.69
N PHE A 269 -14.80 4.18 -17.49
CA PHE A 269 -15.34 2.82 -17.62
C PHE A 269 -15.69 2.12 -16.28
N GLY A 270 -16.09 2.88 -15.27
CA GLY A 270 -16.39 2.36 -13.94
C GLY A 270 -15.17 2.18 -13.05
N MET A 271 -13.95 2.45 -13.55
CA MET A 271 -12.70 2.45 -12.78
C MET A 271 -12.46 3.83 -12.19
N ASN A 272 -12.19 3.90 -10.89
CA ASN A 272 -11.73 5.12 -10.23
C ASN A 272 -10.28 5.43 -10.62
N ILE A 273 -9.97 6.70 -10.92
CA ILE A 273 -8.62 7.10 -11.32
C ILE A 273 -7.93 7.76 -10.13
N VAL A 274 -6.81 7.17 -9.69
CA VAL A 274 -5.97 7.71 -8.63
C VAL A 274 -4.66 8.21 -9.25
N GLU A 275 -4.49 9.53 -9.25
CA GLU A 275 -3.28 10.18 -9.74
C GLU A 275 -2.20 10.17 -8.66
N MET A 276 -1.01 9.67 -8.99
CA MET A 276 0.17 9.76 -8.13
C MET A 276 1.39 10.14 -8.96
N TYR A 277 2.14 11.15 -8.48
CA TYR A 277 3.35 11.63 -9.16
C TYR A 277 4.41 10.54 -9.30
N GLU A 278 4.45 9.59 -8.37
CA GLU A 278 5.44 8.53 -8.29
C GLU A 278 5.37 7.49 -9.42
N PHE A 279 4.25 7.44 -10.16
CA PHE A 279 4.09 6.59 -11.35
C PHE A 279 4.66 7.20 -12.63
N GLY A 280 5.09 8.46 -12.60
CA GLY A 280 5.68 9.12 -13.76
C GLY A 280 6.98 8.47 -14.23
N THR A 281 7.44 8.88 -15.41
CA THR A 281 8.69 8.37 -15.99
C THR A 281 9.88 8.70 -15.10
N ALA A 282 10.74 7.72 -14.85
CA ALA A 282 11.89 7.81 -13.93
C ALA A 282 11.54 8.21 -12.47
N GLN A 283 10.27 8.10 -12.06
CA GLN A 283 9.83 8.34 -10.69
C GLN A 283 9.89 7.06 -9.84
N LYS A 284 9.69 7.22 -8.52
CA LYS A 284 9.93 6.19 -7.51
C LYS A 284 9.32 4.83 -7.85
N TYR A 285 8.03 4.75 -8.17
CA TYR A 285 7.37 3.45 -8.41
C TYR A 285 7.74 2.86 -9.75
N ASN A 286 7.97 3.69 -10.75
CA ASN A 286 8.40 3.24 -12.07
C ASN A 286 9.82 2.63 -12.01
N THR A 287 10.76 3.31 -11.34
CA THR A 287 12.11 2.77 -11.08
C THR A 287 12.10 1.52 -10.22
N LEU A 288 11.15 1.42 -9.28
CA LEU A 288 11.01 0.24 -8.42
C LEU A 288 10.49 -0.96 -9.21
N TYR A 289 9.48 -0.77 -10.06
CA TYR A 289 8.98 -1.81 -10.95
C TYR A 289 10.06 -2.32 -11.91
N ASP A 290 10.90 -1.43 -12.47
CA ASP A 290 11.99 -1.79 -13.40
C ASP A 290 13.01 -2.78 -12.79
N THR A 291 13.11 -2.84 -11.46
CA THR A 291 13.98 -3.81 -10.78
C THR A 291 13.50 -5.27 -10.91
N TRP A 292 12.21 -5.49 -11.18
CA TRP A 292 11.60 -6.82 -11.29
C TRP A 292 10.97 -7.08 -12.66
N GLY A 293 10.31 -6.08 -13.24
CA GLY A 293 9.70 -6.14 -14.56
C GLY A 293 10.40 -5.16 -15.51
N THR A 294 10.84 -5.62 -16.67
CA THR A 294 11.62 -4.78 -17.59
C THR A 294 10.79 -3.61 -18.16
N LEU A 295 11.28 -2.39 -17.96
CA LEU A 295 10.83 -1.17 -18.63
C LEU A 295 11.96 -0.53 -19.43
N ALA A 296 11.66 -0.08 -20.64
CA ALA A 296 12.58 0.81 -21.36
C ALA A 296 12.59 2.20 -20.71
N GLY A 297 13.67 2.98 -20.86
CA GLY A 297 13.79 4.31 -20.25
C GLY A 297 12.72 5.34 -20.69
N THR A 298 11.98 5.04 -21.76
CA THR A 298 10.84 5.83 -22.25
C THR A 298 9.48 5.22 -21.87
N GLN A 299 9.44 4.26 -20.95
CA GLN A 299 8.21 3.58 -20.54
C GLN A 299 7.77 3.98 -19.13
N GLU A 300 6.46 3.99 -18.93
CA GLU A 300 5.83 4.10 -17.61
C GLU A 300 4.79 3.00 -17.43
N ILE A 301 4.65 2.52 -16.20
CA ILE A 301 3.67 1.51 -15.81
C ILE A 301 2.47 2.16 -15.14
N LEU A 302 1.28 1.76 -15.58
CA LEU A 302 0.03 2.02 -14.88
C LEU A 302 -0.42 0.74 -14.17
N VAL A 303 -1.02 0.86 -12.99
CA VAL A 303 -1.43 -0.29 -12.19
C VAL A 303 -2.95 -0.25 -11.98
N GLY A 304 -3.64 -1.29 -12.41
CA GLY A 304 -5.03 -1.55 -12.10
C GLY A 304 -5.16 -2.56 -10.98
N ILE A 305 -6.03 -2.29 -10.01
CA ILE A 305 -6.31 -3.17 -8.87
C ILE A 305 -7.81 -3.48 -8.82
N ASP A 306 -8.15 -4.71 -8.43
CA ASP A 306 -9.50 -5.11 -8.05
C ASP A 306 -9.62 -5.19 -6.52
N ARG A 307 -10.22 -4.16 -5.93
CA ARG A 307 -10.48 -4.08 -4.48
C ARG A 307 -11.70 -4.87 -4.04
N SER A 308 -12.46 -5.47 -4.95
CA SER A 308 -13.60 -6.34 -4.58
C SER A 308 -13.14 -7.69 -4.04
N THR A 309 -11.88 -8.05 -4.30
CA THR A 309 -11.22 -9.23 -3.75
C THR A 309 -10.26 -8.82 -2.65
N ASP A 310 -10.35 -9.43 -1.46
CA ASP A 310 -9.45 -9.20 -0.33
C ASP A 310 -8.07 -9.88 -0.55
N ALA A 311 -7.41 -9.52 -1.65
CA ALA A 311 -6.13 -10.11 -2.06
C ALA A 311 -4.93 -9.43 -1.41
N PHE A 312 -5.07 -8.19 -0.93
CA PHE A 312 -4.01 -7.40 -0.32
C PHE A 312 -4.24 -7.29 1.18
N VAL A 313 -3.40 -7.95 1.97
CA VAL A 313 -3.54 -7.99 3.42
C VAL A 313 -2.32 -7.38 4.10
N ARG A 314 -2.58 -6.52 5.10
CA ARG A 314 -1.58 -5.92 5.98
C ARG A 314 -1.78 -6.45 7.40
N PRO A 315 -1.02 -7.46 7.84
CA PRO A 315 -0.94 -7.77 9.26
C PRO A 315 -0.24 -6.62 10.00
N VAL A 316 -0.84 -6.14 11.09
CA VAL A 316 -0.28 -5.10 11.96
C VAL A 316 -0.25 -5.61 13.39
N ALA A 317 0.92 -5.52 14.03
CA ALA A 317 1.05 -5.89 15.42
C ALA A 317 0.33 -4.87 16.30
N ARG A 318 -0.44 -5.36 17.26
CA ARG A 318 -1.00 -4.58 18.34
C ARG A 318 -0.25 -4.94 19.61
N ASN A 319 0.24 -3.93 20.31
CA ASN A 319 0.85 -4.13 21.61
C ASN A 319 -0.20 -4.63 22.62
N ALA A 320 0.06 -5.77 23.26
CA ALA A 320 -0.86 -6.42 24.20
C ALA A 320 -1.29 -5.53 25.38
N GLU A 321 -0.38 -4.69 25.87
CA GLU A 321 -0.60 -3.88 27.09
C GLU A 321 -1.36 -2.58 26.81
N THR A 322 -1.09 -1.96 25.66
CA THR A 322 -1.61 -0.62 25.33
C THR A 322 -2.67 -0.64 24.23
N GLY A 323 -2.83 -1.74 23.51
CA GLY A 323 -3.67 -1.83 22.31
C GLY A 323 -3.21 -0.92 21.16
N SER A 324 -2.01 -0.33 21.26
CA SER A 324 -1.46 0.57 20.24
C SER A 324 -0.69 -0.21 19.17
N THR A 325 -0.80 0.23 17.92
CA THR A 325 -0.04 -0.30 16.78
C THR A 325 1.29 0.44 16.55
N PHE A 326 1.44 1.62 17.16
CA PHE A 326 2.66 2.41 17.13
C PHE A 326 3.16 2.62 18.56
N THR A 327 4.44 2.33 18.77
CA THR A 327 5.11 2.51 20.07
C THR A 327 6.20 3.57 19.94
N ALA A 328 6.28 4.45 20.92
CA ALA A 328 7.32 5.47 21.02
C ALA A 328 7.98 5.36 22.39
N LEU A 329 9.31 5.31 22.38
CA LEU A 329 10.14 5.05 23.55
C LEU A 329 11.27 6.08 23.62
N PRO A 330 11.74 6.42 24.83
CA PRO A 330 12.87 7.32 25.02
C PRO A 330 14.16 6.68 24.48
N ASP A 331 14.99 7.47 23.79
CA ASP A 331 16.33 7.06 23.35
C ASP A 331 17.42 7.62 24.30
N ASP A 332 18.11 6.72 25.00
CA ASP A 332 19.19 7.01 25.97
C ASP A 332 20.59 6.88 25.33
N GLN A 333 20.73 6.36 24.11
CA GLN A 333 22.03 5.97 23.53
C GLN A 333 23.08 7.12 23.49
N TYR A 334 22.62 8.36 23.36
CA TYR A 334 23.47 9.56 23.27
C TYR A 334 23.31 10.54 24.45
N ALA A 335 22.54 10.19 25.47
CA ALA A 335 22.10 11.13 26.50
C ALA A 335 23.20 11.56 27.47
N THR A 336 24.19 10.69 27.72
CA THR A 336 25.29 10.91 28.68
C THR A 336 26.54 11.52 28.07
N ARG A 337 26.83 11.26 26.78
CA ARG A 337 28.08 11.71 26.13
C ARG A 337 27.93 12.92 25.21
N GLN A 338 26.75 13.13 24.63
CA GLN A 338 26.54 14.16 23.60
C GLN A 338 25.52 15.23 23.99
N ASP A 339 25.05 15.22 25.24
CA ASP A 339 24.09 16.20 25.76
C ASP A 339 22.81 16.29 24.91
N LYS A 340 22.39 15.14 24.36
CA LYS A 340 21.20 14.97 23.52
C LYS A 340 20.07 14.30 24.29
N VAL A 341 18.84 14.50 23.84
CA VAL A 341 17.66 13.73 24.20
C VAL A 341 17.03 13.27 22.89
N GLY A 342 16.59 12.02 22.85
CA GLY A 342 15.97 11.47 21.66
C GLY A 342 14.78 10.60 21.98
N PHE A 343 14.08 10.25 20.91
CA PHE A 343 13.01 9.27 20.91
C PHE A 343 13.25 8.34 19.75
N TYR A 344 12.88 7.08 19.93
CA TYR A 344 12.69 6.16 18.84
C TYR A 344 11.25 5.67 18.88
N GLY A 345 10.70 5.39 17.72
CA GLY A 345 9.39 4.82 17.63
C GLY A 345 9.23 4.07 16.34
N GLY A 346 8.32 3.12 16.36
CA GLY A 346 8.08 2.26 15.22
C GLY A 346 6.75 1.55 15.32
N LEU A 347 6.44 0.88 14.24
CA LEU A 347 5.32 -0.05 14.15
C LEU A 347 5.82 -1.33 13.51
N GLU A 348 5.21 -2.45 13.89
CA GLU A 348 5.46 -3.73 13.26
C GLU A 348 4.32 -4.05 12.30
N GLU A 349 4.66 -4.27 11.03
CA GLU A 349 3.71 -4.60 9.99
C GLU A 349 4.28 -5.65 9.03
N GLY A 350 3.40 -6.33 8.30
CA GLY A 350 3.73 -7.10 7.12
C GLY A 350 2.89 -6.65 5.92
N ARG A 351 3.32 -7.02 4.71
CA ARG A 351 2.60 -6.75 3.47
C ARG A 351 2.55 -8.01 2.65
N VAL A 352 1.34 -8.47 2.34
CA VAL A 352 1.14 -9.73 1.61
C VAL A 352 0.16 -9.53 0.48
N LEU A 353 0.50 -10.14 -0.66
CA LEU A 353 -0.39 -10.37 -1.78
C LEU A 353 -0.77 -11.85 -1.77
N LEU A 354 -2.04 -12.14 -1.48
CA LEU A 354 -2.58 -13.49 -1.43
C LEU A 354 -2.91 -14.02 -2.83
N ASP A 355 -3.35 -13.13 -3.72
CA ASP A 355 -3.72 -13.50 -5.08
C ASP A 355 -3.27 -12.44 -6.11
N ALA A 356 -2.30 -12.81 -6.95
CA ALA A 356 -1.80 -11.96 -8.02
C ALA A 356 -2.84 -11.68 -9.13
N ARG A 357 -3.97 -12.39 -9.14
CA ARG A 357 -5.06 -12.15 -10.09
C ARG A 357 -5.79 -10.83 -9.83
N ALA A 358 -5.65 -10.26 -8.64
CA ALA A 358 -6.25 -8.97 -8.28
C ALA A 358 -5.50 -7.75 -8.84
N VAL A 359 -4.36 -7.94 -9.53
CA VAL A 359 -3.55 -6.85 -10.09
C VAL A 359 -3.26 -7.04 -11.58
N VAL A 360 -3.37 -5.95 -12.34
CA VAL A 360 -3.09 -5.88 -13.78
C VAL A 360 -2.32 -4.59 -14.08
N GLY A 361 -1.52 -4.59 -15.15
CA GLY A 361 -0.69 -3.44 -15.52
C GLY A 361 -0.80 -3.06 -16.99
N LEU A 362 -0.59 -1.78 -17.29
CA LEU A 362 -0.42 -1.28 -18.66
C LEU A 362 0.94 -0.60 -18.79
N ARG A 363 1.79 -1.12 -19.67
CA ARG A 363 3.05 -0.48 -20.08
C ARG A 363 2.78 0.54 -21.17
N LYS A 364 2.92 1.81 -20.84
CA LYS A 364 2.86 2.92 -21.80
C LYS A 364 4.26 3.25 -22.28
N GLN A 365 4.42 3.38 -23.60
CA GLN A 365 5.64 3.90 -24.20
C GLN A 365 5.44 5.38 -24.56
N LEU A 366 6.35 6.24 -24.10
CA LEU A 366 6.38 7.66 -24.44
C LEU A 366 6.90 7.86 -25.87
N VAL A 367 6.55 9.00 -26.44
CA VAL A 367 7.03 9.45 -27.76
C VAL A 367 8.50 9.82 -27.71
#